data_AF-A0A943J2H7-F1
#
_entry.id   AF-A0A943J2H7-F1
#
_cell.length_a   1.000
_cell.length_b   1.000
_cell.length_c   1.000
_cell.angle_alpha   90.00
_cell.angle_beta   90.00
_cell.angle_gamma   90.00
#
_symmetry.space_group_name_H-M   'P 1'
#
loop_
_entity.id
_entity.type
_entity.pdbx_description
1 polymer ?
#
loop_
_entity_poly.entity_id
_entity_poly.type
_entity_poly.pdbx_seq_one_letter_code
_entity_poly.pdbx_strand_id
1 'polypeptide(L)'
;MNITKDIKYIGVNDKTIDLFEGQYIVPNGMSYNSYVIFDDKIAVMDTVDANFTHEWLDNLSDALESRQPDYLVVQHMEPDHSANILNFMKAYPTCCIVANTKTFAMIENFFGDAASSFEKIIIGDGDTLSLGKHELTFVFAPMVHWPEVMVTYDSFDKVLFSADGFGKFGAIDVDEEWDDEARRYYIGIVGKYGQQVQSLLKKASTLDIEIICPLHGPILKENLSHYINLYNIWSSYTVESEGIVVAYTSVYGNTKKAVIRLCDFLKAKGCPEIKIYDLARRDISAAVADAFRYGKLVLATTTYNADIFPFMKQFIDHLTERNFQNRTVGLIENGSWSPLAAKIMKEKFSTSKNITWLNTSVKIKSAVNRENEEQLEEMASELCKDYIALSNDSANKNDPSALFKIGYGLYLVTSNDGKKDNGLIVNTVTQVTDTPNRVAVTINKANYSHHVIKQTGVMNINCLSVEAPFRVFETFGFQSGRNINKFEGYNVVRADNGLVILPKYINAMISLKVEQYVDLGTHGMFICSVTESRVISDKETMTYTYYQSNVKPKPQTEGKKGFVCKICGYIYEGDELPEDFICPLCKHGAADFEPINN
;
A
#
# COMPACT_ATOMS: atom_id res chain seq x y z
N MET A 1 25.58 13.33 28.02
CA MET A 1 24.54 12.39 28.54
C MET A 1 25.05 10.96 28.38
N ASN A 2 24.88 10.08 29.37
CA ASN A 2 25.26 8.66 29.23
C ASN A 2 24.13 7.89 28.53
N ILE A 3 24.48 7.12 27.50
CA ILE A 3 23.53 6.28 26.76
C ILE A 3 23.53 4.89 27.38
N THR A 4 24.73 4.32 27.51
CA THR A 4 25.01 3.09 28.24
C THR A 4 26.13 3.33 29.25
N LYS A 5 26.73 2.28 29.78
CA LYS A 5 27.92 2.40 30.63
C LYS A 5 29.12 2.95 29.85
N ASP A 6 29.25 2.54 28.59
CA ASP A 6 30.45 2.74 27.78
C ASP A 6 30.22 3.68 26.60
N ILE A 7 28.96 4.06 26.32
CA ILE A 7 28.59 4.98 25.24
C ILE A 7 28.09 6.31 25.81
N LYS A 8 28.69 7.43 25.38
CA LYS A 8 28.28 8.79 25.75
C LYS A 8 27.84 9.61 24.54
N TYR A 9 26.85 10.45 24.76
CA TYR A 9 26.46 11.52 23.84
C TYR A 9 27.35 12.76 24.02
N ILE A 10 27.85 13.28 22.90
CA ILE A 10 28.72 14.47 22.80
C ILE A 10 28.25 15.47 21.74
N GLY A 11 27.04 15.30 21.21
CA GLY A 11 26.43 16.21 20.22
C GLY A 11 26.00 17.56 20.80
N VAL A 12 25.27 18.32 19.99
CA VAL A 12 24.90 19.73 20.24
C VAL A 12 23.47 20.03 19.81
N ASN A 13 22.90 21.12 20.32
CA ASN A 13 21.58 21.65 19.92
C ASN A 13 21.72 23.01 19.23
N ASP A 14 21.19 23.11 18.01
CA ASP A 14 20.99 24.39 17.33
C ASP A 14 19.58 24.91 17.58
N LYS A 15 19.45 25.88 18.47
CA LYS A 15 18.18 26.57 18.76
C LYS A 15 18.00 27.86 17.97
N THR A 16 18.98 28.21 17.14
CA THR A 16 19.01 29.47 16.39
C THR A 16 18.65 29.30 14.94
N ILE A 17 18.73 28.08 14.40
CA ILE A 17 18.29 27.72 13.06
C ILE A 17 16.80 28.01 12.86
N ASP A 18 16.48 28.73 11.79
CA ASP A 18 15.11 29.00 11.35
C ASP A 18 14.67 28.02 10.26
N LEU A 19 15.59 27.62 9.37
CA LEU A 19 15.38 26.69 8.27
C LEU A 19 16.45 25.60 8.21
N PHE A 20 16.05 24.34 8.40
CA PHE A 20 16.91 23.18 8.12
C PHE A 20 16.98 22.92 6.60
N GLU A 21 18.18 22.65 6.08
CA GLU A 21 18.52 22.60 4.64
C GLU A 21 18.07 23.85 3.85
N GLY A 22 17.82 24.97 4.53
CA GLY A 22 17.25 26.16 3.90
C GLY A 22 15.80 26.01 3.42
N GLN A 23 15.07 24.95 3.83
CA GLN A 23 13.70 24.70 3.38
C GLN A 23 12.70 24.33 4.49
N TYR A 24 13.11 23.63 5.55
CA TYR A 24 12.20 23.13 6.59
C TYR A 24 12.17 24.06 7.80
N ILE A 25 10.99 24.60 8.11
CA ILE A 25 10.81 25.47 9.28
C ILE A 25 10.96 24.64 10.56
N VAL A 26 11.93 24.95 11.42
CA VAL A 26 12.25 24.16 12.61
C VAL A 26 12.14 25.03 13.88
N PRO A 27 10.91 25.35 14.34
CA PRO A 27 10.72 26.31 15.44
C PRO A 27 11.30 25.83 16.78
N ASN A 28 11.51 24.52 16.91
CA ASN A 28 12.10 23.85 18.07
C ASN A 28 13.59 23.53 17.87
N GLY A 29 14.22 24.12 16.85
CA GLY A 29 15.63 23.93 16.53
C GLY A 29 15.94 22.58 15.90
N MET A 30 17.23 22.24 15.90
CA MET A 30 17.78 20.96 15.46
C MET A 30 18.79 20.43 16.46
N SER A 31 19.07 19.14 16.40
CA SER A 31 20.19 18.52 17.11
C SER A 31 21.14 17.90 16.10
N TYR A 32 22.44 18.04 16.35
CA TYR A 32 23.50 17.37 15.60
C TYR A 32 24.17 16.41 16.57
N ASN A 33 23.78 15.15 16.47
CA ASN A 33 24.17 14.14 17.42
C ASN A 33 25.52 13.52 17.02
N SER A 34 26.38 13.36 18.01
CA SER A 34 27.65 12.65 17.89
C SER A 34 27.86 11.84 19.17
N TYR A 35 28.56 10.72 19.05
CA TYR A 35 28.67 9.71 20.10
C TYR A 35 30.12 9.28 20.28
N VAL A 36 30.47 8.85 21.50
CA VAL A 36 31.77 8.23 21.79
C VAL A 36 31.57 6.90 22.50
N ILE A 37 32.29 5.87 22.03
CA ILE A 37 32.29 4.51 22.56
C ILE A 37 33.62 4.27 23.25
N PHE A 38 33.57 3.91 24.54
CA PHE A 38 34.75 3.67 25.36
C PHE A 38 35.01 2.17 25.55
N ASP A 39 36.16 1.72 25.06
CA ASP A 39 36.65 0.37 25.27
C ASP A 39 38.19 0.36 25.36
N ASP A 40 38.84 -0.78 25.10
CA ASP A 40 40.30 -0.85 24.88
C ASP A 40 40.74 0.12 23.77
N LYS A 41 39.89 0.28 22.75
CA LYS A 41 39.95 1.31 21.72
C LYS A 41 38.76 2.25 21.82
N ILE A 42 38.95 3.52 21.49
CA ILE A 42 37.91 4.54 21.56
C ILE A 42 37.47 4.94 20.16
N ALA A 43 36.18 4.87 19.88
CA ALA A 43 35.58 5.31 18.62
C ALA A 43 34.68 6.54 18.85
N VAL A 44 34.85 7.56 18.00
CA VAL A 44 33.96 8.70 17.88
C VAL A 44 33.10 8.50 16.63
N MET A 45 31.80 8.72 16.77
CA MET A 45 30.79 8.53 15.72
C MET A 45 30.37 9.89 15.17
N ASP A 46 30.70 10.14 13.91
CA ASP A 46 30.41 11.36 13.16
C ASP A 46 30.82 12.66 13.88
N THR A 47 30.65 13.78 13.19
CA THR A 47 30.91 15.12 13.74
C THR A 47 29.62 15.94 13.74
N VAL A 48 29.72 17.26 13.83
CA VAL A 48 28.56 18.17 13.86
C VAL A 48 28.76 19.32 12.86
N ASP A 49 27.70 20.10 12.67
CA ASP A 49 27.71 21.31 11.86
C ASP A 49 28.85 22.27 12.21
N ALA A 50 29.37 22.98 11.21
CA ALA A 50 30.52 23.87 11.34
C ALA A 50 30.32 24.96 12.42
N ASN A 51 29.08 25.42 12.64
CA ASN A 51 28.78 26.45 13.64
C ASN A 51 29.03 25.97 15.07
N PHE A 52 29.03 24.66 15.31
CA PHE A 52 29.17 24.05 16.63
C PHE A 52 30.52 23.35 16.85
N THR A 53 31.51 23.66 15.99
CA THR A 53 32.88 23.11 16.06
C THR A 53 33.47 23.10 17.47
N HIS A 54 33.45 24.27 18.14
CA HIS A 54 34.10 24.43 19.44
C HIS A 54 33.34 23.71 20.56
N GLU A 55 32.02 23.87 20.61
CA GLU A 55 31.18 23.21 21.62
C GLU A 55 31.29 21.68 21.54
N TRP A 56 31.29 21.12 20.33
CA TRP A 56 31.45 19.68 20.14
C TRP A 56 32.84 19.18 20.52
N LEU A 57 33.92 19.91 20.17
CA LEU A 57 35.28 19.55 20.58
C LEU A 57 35.46 19.65 22.10
N ASP A 58 34.84 20.63 22.75
CA ASP A 58 34.84 20.76 24.21
C ASP A 58 34.08 19.58 24.86
N ASN A 59 32.89 19.24 24.37
CA ASN A 59 32.12 18.08 24.82
C ASN A 59 32.91 16.76 24.67
N LEU A 60 33.62 16.60 23.55
CA LEU A 60 34.47 15.44 23.29
C LEU A 60 35.67 15.42 24.24
N SER A 61 36.38 16.55 24.41
CA SER A 61 37.51 16.67 25.33
C SER A 61 37.11 16.33 26.76
N ASP A 62 35.98 16.86 27.22
CA ASP A 62 35.43 16.58 28.55
C ASP A 62 35.07 15.10 28.71
N ALA A 63 34.53 14.46 27.65
CA ALA A 63 34.20 13.05 27.69
C ALA A 63 35.44 12.14 27.71
N LEU A 64 36.50 12.51 26.98
CA LEU A 64 37.76 11.77 26.86
C LEU A 64 38.69 11.96 28.06
N GLU A 65 38.57 13.07 28.79
CA GLU A 65 39.51 13.50 29.82
C GLU A 65 40.94 13.56 29.28
N SER A 66 41.82 12.63 29.68
CA SER A 66 43.20 12.53 29.18
C SER A 66 43.39 11.46 28.10
N ARG A 67 42.35 10.74 27.71
CA ARG A 67 42.42 9.66 26.72
C ARG A 67 42.42 10.24 25.30
N GLN A 68 42.87 9.44 24.34
CA GLN A 68 42.91 9.81 22.92
C GLN A 68 41.99 8.88 22.13
N PRO A 69 41.22 9.38 21.15
CA PRO A 69 40.41 8.54 20.28
C PRO A 69 41.29 7.75 19.31
N ASP A 70 40.95 6.48 19.08
CA ASP A 70 41.62 5.64 18.08
C ASP A 70 40.94 5.76 16.72
N TYR A 71 39.61 5.91 16.70
CA TYR A 71 38.81 5.92 15.48
C TYR A 71 37.83 7.10 15.41
N LEU A 72 37.68 7.67 14.21
CA LEU A 72 36.53 8.47 13.80
C LEU A 72 35.75 7.65 12.75
N VAL A 73 34.58 7.14 13.14
CA VAL A 73 33.66 6.46 12.22
C VAL A 73 32.82 7.52 11.54
N VAL A 74 32.87 7.58 10.21
CA VAL A 74 32.10 8.54 9.40
C VAL A 74 31.01 7.79 8.63
N GLN A 75 29.78 7.89 9.11
CA GLN A 75 28.61 7.21 8.56
C GLN A 75 27.97 7.97 7.41
N HIS A 76 28.08 9.30 7.43
CA HIS A 76 27.45 10.19 6.48
C HIS A 76 28.29 11.46 6.24
N MET A 77 28.38 11.89 4.97
CA MET A 77 29.17 13.04 4.56
C MET A 77 28.40 14.35 4.44
N GLU A 78 27.11 14.40 4.76
CA GLU A 78 26.41 15.68 4.78
C GLU A 78 27.06 16.63 5.81
N PRO A 79 27.27 17.92 5.46
CA PRO A 79 28.13 18.81 6.26
C PRO A 79 27.67 19.05 7.70
N ASP A 80 26.38 18.91 8.00
CA ASP A 80 25.86 18.99 9.37
C ASP A 80 26.33 17.85 10.29
N HIS A 81 26.94 16.80 9.72
CA HIS A 81 27.59 15.72 10.44
C HIS A 81 29.07 15.52 10.08
N SER A 82 29.57 16.17 9.02
CA SER A 82 30.91 15.90 8.49
C SER A 82 31.83 17.13 8.46
N ALA A 83 31.31 18.35 8.64
CA ALA A 83 32.08 19.59 8.47
C ALA A 83 33.33 19.66 9.37
N ASN A 84 33.31 18.95 10.50
CA ASN A 84 34.35 19.00 11.52
C ASN A 84 35.41 17.90 11.43
N ILE A 85 35.36 17.02 10.41
CA ILE A 85 36.38 15.96 10.20
C ILE A 85 37.79 16.56 10.19
N LEU A 86 38.03 17.63 9.43
CA LEU A 86 39.36 18.25 9.35
C LEU A 86 39.81 18.86 10.69
N ASN A 87 38.90 19.49 11.44
CA ASN A 87 39.22 20.09 12.74
C ASN A 87 39.51 19.00 13.78
N PHE A 88 38.74 17.92 13.77
CA PHE A 88 38.97 16.75 14.60
C PHE A 88 40.35 16.13 14.33
N MET A 89 40.69 15.90 13.05
CA MET A 89 41.99 15.30 12.69
C MET A 89 43.18 16.20 13.02
N LYS A 90 42.99 17.53 13.10
CA LYS A 90 44.02 18.45 13.62
C LYS A 90 44.18 18.34 15.14
N ALA A 91 43.08 18.14 15.87
CA ALA A 91 43.10 17.98 17.33
C ALA A 91 43.64 16.61 17.76
N TYR A 92 43.32 15.56 17.00
CA TYR A 92 43.66 14.16 17.27
C TYR A 92 44.39 13.52 16.08
N PRO A 93 45.65 13.94 15.80
CA PRO A 93 46.37 13.57 14.57
C PRO A 93 46.75 12.08 14.46
N THR A 94 46.67 11.33 15.57
CA THR A 94 46.94 9.88 15.58
C THR A 94 45.69 9.03 15.34
N CYS A 95 44.52 9.64 15.26
CA CYS A 95 43.26 8.95 15.04
C CYS A 95 43.17 8.41 13.59
N CYS A 96 42.46 7.31 13.39
CA CYS A 96 42.19 6.74 12.08
C CYS A 96 40.73 6.93 11.67
N ILE A 97 40.48 7.34 10.43
CA ILE A 97 39.12 7.45 9.90
C ILE A 97 38.66 6.07 9.42
N VAL A 98 37.49 5.64 9.89
CA VAL A 98 36.84 4.38 9.48
C VAL A 98 35.61 4.73 8.64
N ALA A 99 35.63 4.35 7.37
CA ALA A 99 34.53 4.64 6.45
C ALA A 99 34.54 3.73 5.22
N ASN A 100 33.51 3.82 4.37
CA ASN A 100 33.51 3.11 3.09
C ASN A 100 34.20 3.90 1.96
N THR A 101 34.44 3.24 0.83
CA THR A 101 35.12 3.82 -0.34
C THR A 101 34.45 5.08 -0.89
N LYS A 102 33.11 5.17 -0.88
CA LYS A 102 32.38 6.35 -1.37
C LYS A 102 32.56 7.53 -0.43
N THR A 103 32.55 7.27 0.88
CA THR A 103 32.79 8.27 1.92
C THR A 103 34.17 8.88 1.75
N PHE A 104 35.23 8.08 1.57
CA PHE A 104 36.58 8.62 1.35
C PHE A 104 36.70 9.46 0.07
N ALA A 105 36.03 9.08 -1.01
CA ALA A 105 36.00 9.91 -2.22
C ALA A 105 35.33 11.27 -1.95
N MET A 106 34.29 11.31 -1.11
CA MET A 106 33.65 12.57 -0.72
C MET A 106 34.52 13.39 0.25
N ILE A 107 35.20 12.77 1.20
CA ILE A 107 36.18 13.42 2.09
C ILE A 107 37.25 14.14 1.23
N GLU A 108 37.78 13.47 0.20
CA GLU A 108 38.74 14.08 -0.73
C GLU A 108 38.13 15.25 -1.52
N ASN A 109 36.87 15.15 -1.94
CA ASN A 109 36.17 16.25 -2.62
C ASN A 109 35.96 17.47 -1.71
N PHE A 110 35.62 17.26 -0.43
CA PHE A 110 35.35 18.35 0.51
C PHE A 110 36.63 19.00 1.06
N PHE A 111 37.66 18.21 1.35
CA PHE A 111 38.84 18.68 2.07
C PHE A 111 40.13 18.72 1.23
N GLY A 112 40.10 18.18 0.01
CA GLY A 112 41.23 18.19 -0.92
C GLY A 112 42.50 17.56 -0.33
N ASP A 113 43.65 18.19 -0.61
CA ASP A 113 44.97 17.70 -0.18
C ASP A 113 45.08 17.50 1.33
N ALA A 114 44.31 18.24 2.14
CA ALA A 114 44.31 18.11 3.59
C ALA A 114 43.86 16.72 4.06
N ALA A 115 43.05 16.00 3.27
CA ALA A 115 42.62 14.64 3.56
C ALA A 115 43.65 13.56 3.19
N SER A 116 44.69 13.91 2.43
CA SER A 116 45.68 12.93 1.92
C SER A 116 46.55 12.35 3.04
N SER A 117 46.68 13.06 4.17
CA SER A 117 47.46 12.63 5.33
C SER A 117 46.65 11.84 6.36
N PHE A 118 45.35 11.65 6.15
CA PHE A 118 44.52 10.92 7.10
C PHE A 118 44.85 9.42 7.01
N GLU A 119 45.06 8.79 8.17
CA GLU A 119 45.07 7.34 8.26
C GLU A 119 43.65 6.81 7.99
N LYS A 120 43.52 5.80 7.12
CA LYS A 120 42.22 5.32 6.60
C LYS A 120 42.06 3.82 6.88
N ILE A 121 40.90 3.43 7.40
CA ILE A 121 40.39 2.06 7.38
C ILE A 121 39.16 2.04 6.47
N ILE A 122 39.26 1.31 5.36
CA ILE A 122 38.17 1.14 4.39
C ILE A 122 37.37 -0.10 4.80
N ILE A 123 36.08 0.09 5.09
CA ILE A 123 35.15 -1.00 5.43
C ILE A 123 34.16 -1.28 4.30
N GLY A 124 33.77 -2.55 4.16
CA GLY A 124 32.74 -3.08 3.28
C GLY A 124 31.40 -3.32 3.99
N ASP A 125 30.38 -3.70 3.22
CA ASP A 125 29.05 -4.04 3.74
C ASP A 125 29.12 -5.36 4.52
N GLY A 126 28.83 -5.33 5.82
CA GLY A 126 28.89 -6.46 6.73
C GLY A 126 30.24 -6.66 7.42
N ASP A 127 31.24 -5.83 7.15
CA ASP A 127 32.54 -5.90 7.85
C ASP A 127 32.40 -5.53 9.33
N THR A 128 33.35 -6.01 10.16
CA THR A 128 33.40 -5.70 11.58
C THR A 128 34.71 -5.01 12.01
N LEU A 129 34.64 -4.23 13.10
CA LEU A 129 35.76 -3.61 13.78
C LEU A 129 35.62 -3.81 15.30
N SER A 130 36.56 -4.54 15.90
CA SER A 130 36.60 -4.72 17.36
C SER A 130 37.27 -3.53 18.03
N LEU A 131 36.64 -3.02 19.09
CA LEU A 131 37.22 -2.03 19.99
C LEU A 131 37.75 -2.65 21.30
N GLY A 132 37.58 -3.96 21.48
CA GLY A 132 37.74 -4.66 22.76
C GLY A 132 36.56 -5.62 22.96
N LYS A 133 35.70 -5.34 23.96
CA LYS A 133 34.41 -6.03 24.15
C LYS A 133 33.34 -5.60 23.13
N HIS A 134 33.39 -4.35 22.66
CA HIS A 134 32.49 -3.84 21.64
C HIS A 134 32.98 -4.29 20.26
N GLU A 135 32.07 -4.87 19.48
CA GLU A 135 32.31 -5.23 18.08
C GLU A 135 31.30 -4.49 17.20
N LEU A 136 31.83 -3.55 16.40
CA LEU A 136 31.08 -2.72 15.48
C LEU A 136 30.90 -3.47 14.16
N THR A 137 29.66 -3.61 13.69
CA THR A 137 29.31 -4.16 12.37
C THR A 137 28.79 -3.04 11.48
N PHE A 138 29.34 -2.89 10.28
CA PHE A 138 28.93 -1.82 9.35
C PHE A 138 27.94 -2.34 8.31
N VAL A 139 26.81 -1.65 8.15
CA VAL A 139 25.76 -2.04 7.21
C VAL A 139 25.51 -0.90 6.23
N PHE A 140 25.68 -1.15 4.94
CA PHE A 140 25.52 -0.11 3.92
C PHE A 140 24.04 0.21 3.70
N ALA A 141 23.75 1.51 3.67
CA ALA A 141 22.43 2.10 3.52
C ALA A 141 22.39 3.14 2.37
N PRO A 142 22.80 2.75 1.14
CA PRO A 142 22.93 3.71 0.04
C PRO A 142 21.59 4.35 -0.33
N MET A 143 21.60 5.67 -0.53
CA MET A 143 20.44 6.52 -0.77
C MET A 143 19.46 6.58 0.42
N VAL A 144 19.95 6.37 1.64
CA VAL A 144 19.21 6.63 2.89
C VAL A 144 19.94 7.73 3.69
N HIS A 145 20.06 8.97 3.20
CA HIS A 145 19.54 9.52 1.93
C HIS A 145 20.62 9.79 0.87
N TRP A 146 21.90 9.74 1.22
CA TRP A 146 23.03 9.90 0.29
C TRP A 146 23.68 8.55 -0.12
N PRO A 147 24.43 8.50 -1.24
CA PRO A 147 24.93 7.23 -1.80
C PRO A 147 26.00 6.52 -0.97
N GLU A 148 26.69 7.22 -0.07
CA GLU A 148 27.74 6.70 0.82
C GLU A 148 27.23 6.25 2.19
N VAL A 149 25.97 6.54 2.53
CA VAL A 149 25.49 6.30 3.90
C VAL A 149 25.67 4.84 4.32
N MET A 150 26.13 4.67 5.55
CA MET A 150 26.19 3.39 6.27
C MET A 150 25.68 3.58 7.70
N VAL A 151 25.16 2.51 8.29
CA VAL A 151 24.80 2.46 9.72
C VAL A 151 25.77 1.53 10.44
N THR A 152 25.98 1.76 11.73
CA THR A 152 26.93 0.99 12.54
C THR A 152 26.20 0.34 13.71
N TYR A 153 26.33 -0.98 13.86
CA TYR A 153 25.73 -1.74 14.95
C TYR A 153 26.81 -2.21 15.92
N ASP A 154 26.69 -1.83 17.19
CA ASP A 154 27.48 -2.38 18.29
C ASP A 154 26.75 -3.59 18.88
N SER A 155 27.35 -4.77 18.73
CA SER A 155 26.79 -6.03 19.20
C SER A 155 26.85 -6.23 20.72
N PHE A 156 27.73 -5.50 21.42
CA PHE A 156 27.89 -5.65 22.87
C PHE A 156 26.76 -4.96 23.64
N ASP A 157 26.56 -3.65 23.41
CA ASP A 157 25.48 -2.88 24.02
C ASP A 157 24.19 -2.89 23.19
N LYS A 158 24.18 -3.58 22.03
CA LYS A 158 23.03 -3.72 21.14
C LYS A 158 22.51 -2.37 20.62
N VAL A 159 23.42 -1.47 20.28
CA VAL A 159 23.12 -0.11 19.83
C VAL A 159 23.28 0.00 18.32
N LEU A 160 22.26 0.52 17.64
CA LEU A 160 22.35 0.92 16.24
C LEU A 160 22.59 2.43 16.15
N PHE A 161 23.76 2.83 15.67
CA PHE A 161 24.01 4.19 15.18
C PHE A 161 23.47 4.28 13.76
N SER A 162 22.39 5.04 13.55
CA SER A 162 21.53 4.90 12.38
C SER A 162 21.74 5.94 11.29
N ALA A 163 22.82 6.72 11.36
CA ALA A 163 22.99 7.94 10.57
C ALA A 163 21.71 8.82 10.69
N ASP A 164 21.20 9.35 9.59
CA ASP A 164 19.93 10.11 9.56
C ASP A 164 18.67 9.26 9.77
N GLY A 165 18.80 7.94 9.61
CA GLY A 165 17.72 7.02 9.89
C GLY A 165 17.22 7.19 11.33
N PHE A 166 15.90 7.14 11.50
CA PHE A 166 15.18 7.32 12.76
C PHE A 166 15.27 8.72 13.41
N GLY A 167 15.81 9.71 12.71
CA GLY A 167 15.83 11.09 13.17
C GLY A 167 14.46 11.79 13.15
N LYS A 168 14.40 12.96 13.79
CA LYS A 168 13.28 13.91 13.71
C LYS A 168 13.79 15.35 13.70
N PHE A 169 12.96 16.27 13.21
CA PHE A 169 13.20 17.71 13.46
C PHE A 169 13.02 18.05 14.95
N GLY A 170 13.76 19.05 15.43
CA GLY A 170 13.76 19.47 16.84
C GLY A 170 15.09 19.20 17.56
N ALA A 171 15.44 20.10 18.48
CA ALA A 171 16.53 19.87 19.43
C ALA A 171 16.18 18.73 20.41
N ILE A 172 17.21 18.05 20.95
CA ILE A 172 17.00 16.87 21.80
C ILE A 172 16.39 17.20 23.18
N ASP A 173 16.47 18.46 23.59
CA ASP A 173 16.00 18.93 24.90
C ASP A 173 14.60 19.55 24.87
N VAL A 174 13.87 19.37 23.76
CA VAL A 174 12.47 19.78 23.61
C VAL A 174 11.56 18.61 23.96
N ASP A 175 10.55 18.89 24.79
CA ASP A 175 9.50 17.94 25.17
C ASP A 175 8.42 17.88 24.08
N GLU A 176 8.63 17.01 23.09
CA GLU A 176 7.68 16.77 22.00
C GLU A 176 7.67 15.30 21.56
N GLU A 177 6.49 14.84 21.13
CA GLU A 177 6.32 13.49 20.61
C GLU A 177 7.17 13.26 19.35
N TRP A 178 7.68 12.04 19.18
CA TRP A 178 8.56 11.71 18.07
C TRP A 178 7.81 11.67 16.72
N ASP A 179 6.62 11.06 16.69
CA ASP A 179 5.94 10.62 15.47
C ASP A 179 5.73 11.70 14.41
N ASP A 180 5.23 12.88 14.79
CA ASP A 180 4.82 13.89 13.82
C ASP A 180 6.03 14.59 13.15
N GLU A 181 7.03 15.01 13.94
CA GLU A 181 8.26 15.58 13.39
C GLU A 181 9.16 14.52 12.75
N ALA A 182 9.14 13.26 13.22
CA ALA A 182 9.84 12.16 12.56
C ALA A 182 9.21 11.82 11.20
N ARG A 183 7.87 11.83 11.09
CA ARG A 183 7.19 11.68 9.79
C ARG A 183 7.58 12.82 8.85
N ARG A 184 7.57 14.05 9.35
CA ARG A 184 7.93 15.24 8.57
C ARG A 184 9.39 15.18 8.12
N TYR A 185 10.30 14.77 8.99
CA TYR A 185 11.71 14.53 8.71
C TYR A 185 11.87 13.42 7.66
N TYR A 186 11.34 12.22 7.92
CA TYR A 186 11.44 11.08 7.01
C TYR A 186 10.92 11.42 5.61
N ILE A 187 9.70 11.97 5.52
CA ILE A 187 9.09 12.30 4.24
C ILE A 187 9.88 13.42 3.54
N GLY A 188 10.31 14.44 4.28
CA GLY A 188 11.11 15.54 3.76
C GLY A 188 12.43 15.07 3.12
N ILE A 189 13.20 14.29 3.87
CA ILE A 189 14.60 13.95 3.58
C ILE A 189 14.72 12.70 2.72
N VAL A 190 14.14 11.57 3.16
CA VAL A 190 14.37 10.25 2.54
C VAL A 190 13.13 9.67 1.84
N GLY A 191 11.97 10.34 1.91
CA GLY A 191 10.67 9.81 1.47
C GLY A 191 10.63 9.26 0.04
N LYS A 192 11.52 9.72 -0.84
CA LYS A 192 11.70 9.21 -2.21
C LYS A 192 12.28 7.78 -2.28
N TYR A 193 13.10 7.40 -1.31
CA TYR A 193 13.93 6.20 -1.31
C TYR A 193 13.33 5.05 -0.47
N GLY A 194 12.00 4.93 -0.44
CA GLY A 194 11.32 3.91 0.35
C GLY A 194 11.80 2.47 0.08
N GLN A 195 12.19 2.11 -1.15
CA GLN A 195 12.72 0.76 -1.43
C GLN A 195 14.11 0.51 -0.82
N GLN A 196 14.93 1.54 -0.74
CA GLN A 196 16.24 1.48 -0.10
C GLN A 196 16.09 1.38 1.42
N VAL A 197 15.15 2.13 2.00
CA VAL A 197 14.79 2.00 3.42
C VAL A 197 14.27 0.59 3.72
N GLN A 198 13.36 0.03 2.90
CA GLN A 198 12.89 -1.35 3.05
C GLN A 198 14.02 -2.38 3.01
N SER A 199 15.00 -2.17 2.12
CA SER A 199 16.19 -3.03 2.02
C SER A 199 17.05 -2.94 3.27
N LEU A 200 17.24 -1.73 3.81
CA LEU A 200 17.95 -1.50 5.07
C LEU A 200 17.22 -2.15 6.26
N LEU A 201 15.90 -1.94 6.41
CA LEU A 201 15.10 -2.54 7.48
C LEU A 201 15.18 -4.07 7.44
N LYS A 202 15.22 -4.68 6.25
CA LYS A 202 15.40 -6.12 6.10
C LYS A 202 16.79 -6.61 6.54
N LYS A 203 17.84 -5.81 6.36
CA LYS A 203 19.17 -6.14 6.89
C LYS A 203 19.20 -5.94 8.41
N ALA A 204 18.65 -4.82 8.90
CA ALA A 204 18.63 -4.49 10.32
C ALA A 204 17.79 -5.50 11.15
N SER A 205 16.78 -6.15 10.55
CA SER A 205 15.97 -7.15 11.25
C SER A 205 16.72 -8.42 11.64
N THR A 206 17.95 -8.63 11.16
CA THR A 206 18.81 -9.74 11.60
C THR A 206 19.69 -9.38 12.79
N LEU A 207 19.63 -8.12 13.25
CA LEU A 207 20.41 -7.60 14.37
C LEU A 207 19.55 -7.58 15.64
N ASP A 208 20.17 -7.83 16.79
CA ASP A 208 19.49 -7.75 18.09
C ASP A 208 19.64 -6.31 18.63
N ILE A 209 18.75 -5.41 18.23
CA ILE A 209 18.83 -3.97 18.54
C ILE A 209 17.97 -3.65 19.76
N GLU A 210 18.55 -2.96 20.74
CA GLU A 210 17.85 -2.47 21.95
C GLU A 210 17.81 -0.94 22.03
N ILE A 211 18.73 -0.24 21.36
CA ILE A 211 18.81 1.24 21.32
C ILE A 211 19.13 1.71 19.90
N ILE A 212 18.48 2.78 19.43
CA ILE A 212 18.79 3.46 18.16
C ILE A 212 19.28 4.88 18.46
N CYS A 213 20.45 5.22 17.92
CA CYS A 213 21.15 6.49 18.08
C CYS A 213 21.23 7.22 16.72
N PRO A 214 20.25 8.07 16.38
CA PRO A 214 20.24 8.83 15.13
C PRO A 214 21.17 10.05 15.18
N LEU A 215 21.48 10.62 14.02
CA LEU A 215 22.25 11.87 13.90
C LEU A 215 21.42 13.13 14.21
N HIS A 216 20.10 13.01 14.27
CA HIS A 216 19.20 14.06 14.74
C HIS A 216 18.11 13.53 15.66
N GLY A 217 17.66 14.35 16.59
CA GLY A 217 16.55 14.04 17.48
C GLY A 217 16.96 13.14 18.65
N PRO A 218 15.98 12.50 19.33
CA PRO A 218 16.22 11.74 20.54
C PRO A 218 16.80 10.36 20.27
N ILE A 219 17.49 9.83 21.27
CA ILE A 219 17.85 8.42 21.34
C ILE A 219 16.58 7.60 21.58
N LEU A 220 16.37 6.57 20.76
CA LEU A 220 15.19 5.73 20.83
C LEU A 220 15.50 4.43 21.59
N LYS A 221 14.69 4.12 22.60
CA LYS A 221 14.80 2.93 23.43
C LYS A 221 13.40 2.39 23.79
N GLU A 222 13.34 1.16 24.28
CA GLU A 222 12.13 0.47 24.77
C GLU A 222 11.12 0.11 23.66
N ASN A 223 10.42 1.07 23.07
CA ASN A 223 9.35 0.82 22.10
C ASN A 223 9.86 0.76 20.65
N LEU A 224 10.94 0.02 20.40
CA LEU A 224 11.54 -0.05 19.06
C LEU A 224 10.60 -0.58 17.98
N SER A 225 9.67 -1.46 18.36
CA SER A 225 8.64 -1.96 17.45
C SER A 225 7.79 -0.84 16.85
N HIS A 226 7.49 0.21 17.61
CA HIS A 226 6.72 1.36 17.14
C HIS A 226 7.49 2.14 16.07
N TYR A 227 8.73 2.55 16.36
CA TYR A 227 9.55 3.33 15.44
C TYR A 227 9.84 2.57 14.14
N ILE A 228 10.20 1.29 14.24
CA ILE A 228 10.45 0.41 13.10
C ILE A 228 9.18 0.22 12.27
N ASN A 229 8.03 0.04 12.91
CA ASN A 229 6.76 -0.08 12.20
C ASN A 229 6.38 1.20 11.44
N LEU A 230 6.60 2.38 12.02
CA LEU A 230 6.37 3.65 11.33
C LEU A 230 7.29 3.82 10.11
N TYR A 231 8.60 3.53 10.25
CA TYR A 231 9.52 3.51 9.12
C TYR A 231 9.09 2.51 8.04
N ASN A 232 8.60 1.33 8.42
CA ASN A 232 8.08 0.35 7.49
C ASN A 232 6.85 0.88 6.72
N ILE A 233 5.88 1.50 7.42
CA ILE A 233 4.70 2.12 6.81
C ILE A 233 5.10 3.23 5.82
N TRP A 234 5.98 4.14 6.23
CA TRP A 234 6.38 5.27 5.41
C TRP A 234 7.15 4.83 4.16
N SER A 235 8.07 3.88 4.31
CA SER A 235 8.90 3.36 3.21
C SER A 235 8.13 2.44 2.25
N SER A 236 7.05 1.79 2.70
CA SER A 236 6.14 1.05 1.84
C SER A 236 5.06 1.93 1.21
N TYR A 237 4.98 3.22 1.57
CA TYR A 237 3.94 4.16 1.15
C TYR A 237 2.52 3.72 1.56
N THR A 238 2.43 2.90 2.60
CA THR A 238 1.15 2.45 3.16
C THR A 238 0.48 3.60 3.92
N VAL A 239 -0.84 3.52 4.08
CA VAL A 239 -1.61 4.48 4.88
C VAL A 239 -1.27 4.26 6.36
N GLU A 240 -0.89 5.32 7.05
CA GLU A 240 -0.56 5.28 8.48
C GLU A 240 -1.80 5.44 9.35
N SER A 241 -2.73 6.32 8.95
CA SER A 241 -3.93 6.62 9.73
C SER A 241 -5.16 6.83 8.84
N GLU A 242 -6.33 6.54 9.37
CA GLU A 242 -7.62 6.84 8.72
C GLU A 242 -7.93 8.34 8.81
N GLY A 243 -8.39 8.92 7.71
CA GLY A 243 -8.68 10.35 7.63
C GLY A 243 -8.54 10.90 6.22
N ILE A 244 -8.76 12.21 6.07
CA ILE A 244 -8.73 12.90 4.77
C ILE A 244 -7.92 14.20 4.91
N VAL A 245 -6.99 14.41 3.98
CA VAL A 245 -6.33 15.72 3.81
C VAL A 245 -7.08 16.53 2.76
N VAL A 246 -7.39 17.78 3.07
CA VAL A 246 -7.94 18.76 2.14
C VAL A 246 -6.93 19.90 1.98
N ALA A 247 -6.17 19.86 0.90
CA ALA A 247 -5.18 20.86 0.56
C ALA A 247 -5.79 21.84 -0.45
N TYR A 248 -5.73 23.13 -0.16
CA TYR A 248 -6.36 24.14 -1.01
C TYR A 248 -5.57 25.43 -1.16
N THR A 249 -5.92 26.18 -2.21
CA THR A 249 -5.55 27.58 -2.39
C THR A 249 -6.79 28.40 -2.73
N SER A 250 -6.88 29.64 -2.25
CA SER A 250 -8.04 30.49 -2.54
C SER A 250 -7.68 31.97 -2.62
N VAL A 251 -7.79 32.55 -3.82
CA VAL A 251 -7.48 33.97 -4.08
C VAL A 251 -8.58 34.89 -3.53
N TYR A 252 -9.84 34.60 -3.86
CA TYR A 252 -11.00 35.43 -3.50
C TYR A 252 -11.98 34.73 -2.54
N GLY A 253 -11.58 33.62 -1.92
CA GLY A 253 -12.34 32.94 -0.89
C GLY A 253 -13.40 31.93 -1.37
N ASN A 254 -13.79 31.91 -2.64
CA ASN A 254 -14.83 30.95 -3.10
C ASN A 254 -14.37 29.49 -3.08
N THR A 255 -13.12 29.19 -3.40
CA THR A 255 -12.55 27.83 -3.22
C THR A 255 -12.51 27.45 -1.73
N LYS A 256 -12.13 28.39 -0.85
CA LYS A 256 -12.17 28.17 0.60
C LYS A 256 -13.59 27.89 1.11
N LYS A 257 -14.60 28.61 0.60
CA LYS A 257 -16.00 28.33 0.93
C LYS A 257 -16.38 26.90 0.56
N ALA A 258 -16.06 26.44 -0.65
CA ALA A 258 -16.33 25.05 -1.06
C ALA A 258 -15.62 24.02 -0.17
N VAL A 259 -14.36 24.27 0.19
CA VAL A 259 -13.60 23.41 1.10
C VAL A 259 -14.26 23.31 2.48
N ILE A 260 -14.71 24.43 3.05
CA ILE A 260 -15.42 24.42 4.34
C ILE A 260 -16.69 23.58 4.25
N ARG A 261 -17.47 23.75 3.17
CA ARG A 261 -18.70 22.98 2.94
C ARG A 261 -18.45 21.49 2.76
N LEU A 262 -17.41 21.11 2.00
CA LEU A 262 -16.97 19.72 1.92
C LEU A 262 -16.64 19.16 3.30
N CYS A 263 -15.89 19.90 4.12
CA CYS A 263 -15.52 19.45 5.46
C CYS A 263 -16.74 19.23 6.37
N ASP A 264 -17.77 20.07 6.26
CA ASP A 264 -19.04 19.88 6.98
C ASP A 264 -19.69 18.54 6.57
N PHE A 265 -19.75 18.25 5.27
CA PHE A 265 -20.30 16.98 4.76
C PHE A 265 -19.46 15.77 5.17
N LEU A 266 -18.13 15.86 5.11
CA LEU A 266 -17.23 14.79 5.55
C LEU A 266 -17.44 14.44 7.03
N LYS A 267 -17.56 15.46 7.90
CA LYS A 267 -17.86 15.26 9.33
C LYS A 267 -19.22 14.60 9.52
N ALA A 268 -20.25 15.10 8.82
CA ALA A 268 -21.59 14.53 8.90
C ALA A 268 -21.66 13.06 8.44
N LYS A 269 -20.76 12.63 7.55
CA LYS A 269 -20.65 11.25 7.05
C LYS A 269 -19.66 10.38 7.84
N GLY A 270 -19.20 10.86 9.00
CA GLY A 270 -18.41 10.07 9.95
C GLY A 270 -16.92 9.96 9.61
N CYS A 271 -16.35 10.92 8.87
CA CYS A 271 -14.91 10.98 8.68
C CYS A 271 -14.18 11.12 10.03
N PRO A 272 -13.25 10.21 10.38
CA PRO A 272 -12.63 10.19 11.71
C PRO A 272 -11.71 11.39 11.94
N GLU A 273 -11.00 11.83 10.91
CA GLU A 273 -10.07 12.96 10.97
C GLU A 273 -10.05 13.72 9.65
N ILE A 274 -9.96 15.05 9.71
CA ILE A 274 -9.87 15.92 8.54
C ILE A 274 -8.77 16.97 8.76
N LYS A 275 -7.70 16.90 7.97
CA LYS A 275 -6.62 17.90 7.96
C LYS A 275 -6.84 18.91 6.85
N ILE A 276 -6.86 20.20 7.18
CA ILE A 276 -7.16 21.27 6.23
C ILE A 276 -5.96 22.19 6.09
N TYR A 277 -5.43 22.30 4.87
CA TYR A 277 -4.25 23.10 4.57
C TYR A 277 -4.54 24.21 3.56
N ASP A 278 -4.41 25.46 3.99
CA ASP A 278 -4.27 26.61 3.10
C ASP A 278 -2.80 26.70 2.67
N LEU A 279 -2.50 26.17 1.49
CA LEU A 279 -1.12 25.99 1.01
C LEU A 279 -0.37 27.32 0.82
N ALA A 280 -1.08 28.45 0.74
CA ALA A 280 -0.47 29.77 0.63
C ALA A 280 -0.12 30.39 1.99
N ARG A 281 -0.46 29.74 3.11
CA ARG A 281 -0.36 30.30 4.48
C ARG A 281 0.26 29.36 5.49
N ARG A 282 0.29 28.05 5.22
CA ARG A 282 0.78 27.02 6.12
C ARG A 282 2.10 26.46 5.61
N ASP A 283 2.85 25.83 6.52
CA ASP A 283 4.03 25.06 6.16
C ASP A 283 3.64 23.92 5.22
N ILE A 284 4.23 23.93 4.03
CA ILE A 284 3.95 22.94 2.98
C ILE A 284 4.50 21.57 3.35
N SER A 285 5.59 21.49 4.11
CA SER A 285 6.19 20.22 4.54
C SER A 285 5.28 19.46 5.50
N ALA A 286 4.57 20.17 6.38
CA ALA A 286 3.54 19.58 7.24
C ALA A 286 2.35 19.05 6.42
N ALA A 287 1.88 19.81 5.42
CA ALA A 287 0.83 19.36 4.52
C ALA A 287 1.25 18.10 3.72
N VAL A 288 2.51 18.05 3.29
CA VAL A 288 3.08 16.90 2.58
C VAL A 288 3.15 15.69 3.51
N ALA A 289 3.66 15.84 4.73
CA ALA A 289 3.73 14.75 5.71
C ALA A 289 2.34 14.14 5.99
N ASP A 290 1.32 14.98 6.20
CA ASP A 290 -0.05 14.50 6.39
C ASP A 290 -0.64 13.85 5.13
N ALA A 291 -0.31 14.34 3.93
CA ALA A 291 -0.76 13.67 2.70
C ALA A 291 -0.24 12.23 2.62
N PHE A 292 1.00 11.97 3.06
CA PHE A 292 1.53 10.61 3.17
C PHE A 292 0.91 9.82 4.33
N ARG A 293 0.48 10.48 5.41
CA ARG A 293 -0.18 9.82 6.56
C ARG A 293 -1.53 9.20 6.20
N TYR A 294 -2.38 9.92 5.49
CA TYR A 294 -3.77 9.52 5.23
C TYR A 294 -3.97 8.90 3.84
N GLY A 295 -4.97 8.01 3.70
CA GLY A 295 -5.28 7.33 2.44
C GLY A 295 -6.01 8.18 1.39
N LYS A 296 -6.56 9.32 1.79
CA LYS A 296 -7.48 10.14 1.00
C LYS A 296 -7.03 11.60 0.97
N LEU A 297 -6.98 12.20 -0.22
CA LEU A 297 -6.53 13.57 -0.46
C LEU A 297 -7.55 14.32 -1.34
N VAL A 298 -7.87 15.55 -0.99
CA VAL A 298 -8.65 16.47 -1.83
C VAL A 298 -7.78 17.66 -2.18
N LEU A 299 -7.67 17.94 -3.47
CA LEU A 299 -6.95 19.09 -4.01
C LEU A 299 -7.95 20.11 -4.53
N ALA A 300 -7.89 21.33 -3.97
CA ALA A 300 -8.80 22.41 -4.33
C ALA A 300 -8.04 23.68 -4.74
N THR A 301 -8.12 24.08 -6.00
CA THR A 301 -7.37 25.26 -6.48
C THR A 301 -8.12 26.02 -7.56
N THR A 302 -7.74 27.26 -7.79
CA THR A 302 -8.14 28.03 -8.96
C THR A 302 -7.26 27.68 -10.17
N THR A 303 -7.81 27.83 -11.37
CA THR A 303 -7.00 28.05 -12.58
C THR A 303 -6.37 29.44 -12.48
N TYR A 304 -5.06 29.52 -12.73
CA TYR A 304 -4.26 30.72 -12.64
C TYR A 304 -3.24 30.74 -13.78
N ASN A 305 -3.29 31.75 -14.65
CA ASN A 305 -2.43 31.87 -15.84
C ASN A 305 -2.44 30.63 -16.75
N ALA A 306 -3.63 30.05 -16.97
CA ALA A 306 -3.81 28.78 -17.69
C ALA A 306 -3.08 27.56 -17.08
N ASP A 307 -2.59 27.69 -15.85
CA ASP A 307 -2.00 26.65 -15.01
C ASP A 307 -2.83 26.53 -13.70
N ILE A 308 -2.33 25.80 -12.71
CA ILE A 308 -2.79 25.81 -11.32
C ILE A 308 -2.04 26.86 -10.49
N PHE A 309 -2.60 27.22 -9.32
CA PHE A 309 -1.98 28.21 -8.44
C PHE A 309 -0.58 27.76 -7.96
N PRO A 310 0.42 28.67 -7.85
CA PRO A 310 1.82 28.29 -7.59
C PRO A 310 2.02 27.37 -6.37
N PHE A 311 1.37 27.66 -5.24
CA PHE A 311 1.50 26.81 -4.04
C PHE A 311 0.85 25.43 -4.19
N MET A 312 -0.20 25.28 -5.02
CA MET A 312 -0.74 23.97 -5.34
C MET A 312 0.22 23.18 -6.25
N LYS A 313 0.86 23.88 -7.20
CA LYS A 313 1.89 23.28 -8.06
C LYS A 313 3.06 22.75 -7.23
N GLN A 314 3.60 23.59 -6.35
CA GLN A 314 4.68 23.22 -5.45
C GLN A 314 4.30 22.03 -4.56
N PHE A 315 3.07 22.02 -4.01
CA PHE A 315 2.59 20.92 -3.18
C PHE A 315 2.58 19.59 -3.94
N ILE A 316 2.01 19.58 -5.15
CA ILE A 316 1.97 18.36 -5.98
C ILE A 316 3.38 17.94 -6.41
N ASP A 317 4.26 18.89 -6.71
CA ASP A 317 5.66 18.58 -7.07
C ASP A 317 6.38 17.91 -5.89
N HIS A 318 6.18 18.40 -4.66
CA HIS A 318 6.71 17.75 -3.44
C HIS A 318 6.16 16.35 -3.18
N LEU A 319 4.89 16.09 -3.50
CA LEU A 319 4.32 14.75 -3.39
C LEU A 319 4.95 13.80 -4.43
N THR A 320 4.94 14.22 -5.70
CA THR A 320 5.32 13.37 -6.83
C THR A 320 6.82 13.10 -6.89
N GLU A 321 7.67 14.04 -6.47
CA GLU A 321 9.12 13.81 -6.36
C GLU A 321 9.49 12.77 -5.28
N ARG A 322 8.59 12.59 -4.29
CA ARG A 322 8.66 11.58 -3.22
C ARG A 322 7.82 10.34 -3.52
N ASN A 323 7.50 10.09 -4.79
CA ASN A 323 6.81 8.87 -5.24
C ASN A 323 5.47 8.64 -4.52
N PHE A 324 4.68 9.70 -4.31
CA PHE A 324 3.33 9.61 -3.76
C PHE A 324 2.45 8.64 -4.57
N GLN A 325 1.87 7.64 -3.91
CA GLN A 325 1.18 6.52 -4.54
C GLN A 325 0.18 5.85 -3.60
N ASN A 326 -0.69 4.98 -4.13
CA ASN A 326 -1.69 4.22 -3.34
C ASN A 326 -2.65 5.14 -2.56
N ARG A 327 -3.25 6.13 -3.23
CA ARG A 327 -4.12 7.12 -2.61
C ARG A 327 -5.39 7.35 -3.42
N THR A 328 -6.47 7.68 -2.74
CA THR A 328 -7.71 8.15 -3.38
C THR A 328 -7.72 9.67 -3.41
N VAL A 329 -7.93 10.26 -4.59
CA VAL A 329 -7.80 11.71 -4.80
C VAL A 329 -9.09 12.32 -5.38
N GLY A 330 -9.63 13.32 -4.69
CA GLY A 330 -10.73 14.18 -5.14
C GLY A 330 -10.26 15.55 -5.62
N LEU A 331 -10.96 16.14 -6.59
CA LEU A 331 -10.56 17.41 -7.20
C LEU A 331 -11.69 18.45 -7.16
N ILE A 332 -11.34 19.65 -6.72
CA ILE A 332 -12.18 20.84 -6.78
C ILE A 332 -11.44 21.88 -7.63
N GLU A 333 -12.00 22.23 -8.79
CA GLU A 333 -11.49 23.33 -9.61
C GLU A 333 -12.36 24.58 -9.49
N ASN A 334 -11.72 25.76 -9.49
CA ASN A 334 -12.40 27.04 -9.64
C ASN A 334 -11.84 27.82 -10.83
N GLY A 335 -12.71 28.35 -11.68
CA GLY A 335 -12.32 29.24 -12.76
C GLY A 335 -13.53 29.93 -13.39
N SER A 336 -13.35 31.15 -13.90
CA SER A 336 -14.47 31.97 -14.38
C SER A 336 -14.85 31.72 -15.85
N TRP A 337 -13.87 31.64 -16.75
CA TRP A 337 -14.11 31.51 -18.20
C TRP A 337 -13.46 30.29 -18.85
N SER A 338 -12.35 29.78 -18.31
CA SER A 338 -11.68 28.58 -18.80
C SER A 338 -11.04 27.77 -17.66
N PRO A 339 -11.81 26.99 -16.89
CA PRO A 339 -11.28 26.13 -15.84
C PRO A 339 -10.50 24.96 -16.42
N LEU A 340 -9.22 24.85 -16.04
CA LEU A 340 -8.27 23.82 -16.46
C LEU A 340 -7.61 23.12 -15.26
N ALA A 341 -7.86 23.58 -14.04
CA ALA A 341 -7.11 23.17 -12.87
C ALA A 341 -7.24 21.67 -12.57
N ALA A 342 -8.44 21.09 -12.73
CA ALA A 342 -8.62 19.65 -12.49
C ALA A 342 -7.80 18.80 -13.46
N LYS A 343 -7.77 19.18 -14.74
CA LYS A 343 -6.96 18.50 -15.77
C LYS A 343 -5.48 18.54 -15.42
N ILE A 344 -4.96 19.73 -15.10
CA ILE A 344 -3.54 19.94 -14.80
C ILE A 344 -3.11 19.20 -13.52
N MET A 345 -3.95 19.22 -12.49
CA MET A 345 -3.70 18.43 -11.28
C MET A 345 -3.60 16.94 -11.63
N LYS A 346 -4.52 16.37 -12.42
CA LYS A 346 -4.44 14.96 -12.84
C LYS A 346 -3.16 14.64 -13.61
N GLU A 347 -2.78 15.49 -14.56
CA GLU A 347 -1.58 15.31 -15.39
C GLU A 347 -0.30 15.25 -14.55
N LYS A 348 -0.21 16.05 -13.48
CA LYS A 348 0.95 16.06 -12.59
C LYS A 348 1.16 14.76 -11.81
N PHE A 349 0.10 13.98 -11.56
CA PHE A 349 0.20 12.65 -10.93
C PHE A 349 0.38 11.51 -11.95
N SER A 350 0.68 11.79 -13.22
CA SER A 350 0.78 10.77 -14.27
C SER A 350 1.87 9.72 -14.01
N THR A 351 2.91 10.05 -13.25
CA THR A 351 3.99 9.12 -12.84
C THR A 351 3.70 8.42 -11.52
N SER A 352 2.69 8.86 -10.76
CA SER A 352 2.29 8.25 -9.49
C SER A 352 1.57 6.93 -9.73
N LYS A 353 1.90 5.92 -8.94
CA LYS A 353 1.29 4.59 -9.03
C LYS A 353 0.00 4.52 -8.21
N ASN A 354 -0.98 3.78 -8.71
CA ASN A 354 -2.20 3.43 -7.96
C ASN A 354 -2.94 4.64 -7.35
N ILE A 355 -2.98 5.76 -8.06
CA ILE A 355 -3.85 6.88 -7.72
C ILE A 355 -5.26 6.55 -8.21
N THR A 356 -6.21 6.48 -7.27
CA THR A 356 -7.62 6.29 -7.56
C THR A 356 -8.30 7.65 -7.57
N TRP A 357 -8.80 8.09 -8.72
CA TRP A 357 -9.57 9.33 -8.81
C TRP A 357 -11.02 9.09 -8.42
N LEU A 358 -11.62 10.01 -7.66
CA LEU A 358 -13.07 10.01 -7.46
C LEU A 358 -13.79 10.17 -8.80
N ASN A 359 -15.00 9.61 -8.88
CA ASN A 359 -15.86 9.81 -10.05
C ASN A 359 -16.39 11.25 -10.07
N THR A 360 -16.81 11.77 -8.91
CA THR A 360 -17.26 13.14 -8.76
C THR A 360 -16.09 14.12 -8.64
N SER A 361 -16.10 15.13 -9.52
CA SER A 361 -15.25 16.33 -9.44
C SER A 361 -16.09 17.58 -9.36
N VAL A 362 -15.69 18.55 -8.53
CA VAL A 362 -16.46 19.78 -8.33
C VAL A 362 -15.89 20.88 -9.20
N LYS A 363 -16.74 21.49 -10.04
CA LYS A 363 -16.36 22.59 -10.93
C LYS A 363 -17.07 23.89 -10.56
N ILE A 364 -16.34 24.80 -9.95
CA ILE A 364 -16.86 26.09 -9.51
C ILE A 364 -16.62 27.14 -10.61
N LYS A 365 -17.68 27.82 -11.04
CA LYS A 365 -17.58 28.97 -11.95
C LYS A 365 -17.67 30.28 -11.17
N SER A 366 -16.51 30.81 -10.79
CA SER A 366 -16.33 32.02 -9.96
C SER A 366 -16.77 31.86 -8.51
N ALA A 367 -18.04 31.53 -8.25
CA ALA A 367 -18.63 31.41 -6.91
C ALA A 367 -19.38 30.09 -6.74
N VAL A 368 -19.41 29.58 -5.51
CA VAL A 368 -20.14 28.36 -5.13
C VAL A 368 -21.64 28.60 -5.33
N ASN A 369 -22.30 27.62 -5.94
CA ASN A 369 -23.75 27.61 -6.16
C ASN A 369 -24.38 26.31 -5.63
N ARG A 370 -25.68 26.14 -5.83
CA ARG A 370 -26.43 24.95 -5.37
C ARG A 370 -25.93 23.65 -6.01
N GLU A 371 -25.65 23.65 -7.31
CA GLU A 371 -25.13 22.46 -8.01
C GLU A 371 -23.77 22.04 -7.40
N ASN A 372 -22.93 23.01 -7.06
CA ASN A 372 -21.66 22.72 -6.38
C ASN A 372 -21.88 22.15 -4.97
N GLU A 373 -22.88 22.59 -4.21
CA GLU A 373 -23.20 21.98 -2.91
C GLU A 373 -23.59 20.50 -3.07
N GLU A 374 -24.41 20.17 -4.07
CA GLU A 374 -24.81 18.78 -4.36
C GLU A 374 -23.59 17.91 -4.77
N GLN A 375 -22.70 18.45 -5.61
CA GLN A 375 -21.44 17.79 -5.99
C GLN A 375 -20.48 17.61 -4.80
N LEU A 376 -20.41 18.57 -3.88
CA LEU A 376 -19.58 18.48 -2.67
C LEU A 376 -20.10 17.40 -1.72
N GLU A 377 -21.42 17.26 -1.58
CA GLU A 377 -22.01 16.19 -0.78
C GLU A 377 -21.82 14.80 -1.39
N GLU A 378 -21.93 14.68 -2.72
CA GLU A 378 -21.65 13.44 -3.44
C GLU A 378 -20.18 13.05 -3.30
N MET A 379 -19.25 14.00 -3.50
CA MET A 379 -17.81 13.79 -3.27
C MET A 379 -17.53 13.32 -1.84
N ALA A 380 -18.17 13.93 -0.84
CA ALA A 380 -18.05 13.48 0.55
C ALA A 380 -18.58 12.05 0.74
N SER A 381 -19.64 11.67 0.03
CA SER A 381 -20.21 10.31 0.09
C SER A 381 -19.26 9.28 -0.51
N GLU A 382 -18.59 9.59 -1.63
CA GLU A 382 -17.55 8.71 -2.20
C GLU A 382 -16.35 8.57 -1.26
N LEU A 383 -15.85 9.69 -0.70
CA LEU A 383 -14.71 9.69 0.22
C LEU A 383 -14.99 8.94 1.52
N CYS A 384 -16.22 9.03 2.03
CA CYS A 384 -16.63 8.39 3.28
C CYS A 384 -17.33 7.04 3.07
N LYS A 385 -17.31 6.45 1.86
CA LYS A 385 -18.04 5.21 1.55
C LYS A 385 -17.79 4.09 2.57
N ASP A 386 -16.53 3.86 2.93
CA ASP A 386 -16.16 2.81 3.88
C ASP A 386 -16.66 3.13 5.30
N TYR A 387 -16.55 4.41 5.71
CA TYR A 387 -17.03 4.88 7.02
C TYR A 387 -18.56 4.76 7.13
N ILE A 388 -19.28 5.09 6.06
CA ILE A 388 -20.72 4.93 5.96
C ILE A 388 -21.10 3.44 6.04
N ALA A 389 -20.38 2.57 5.33
CA ALA A 389 -20.65 1.13 5.34
C ALA A 389 -20.41 0.47 6.70
N LEU A 390 -19.51 1.03 7.52
CA LEU A 390 -19.22 0.56 8.88
C LEU A 390 -20.07 1.25 9.96
N SER A 391 -20.81 2.30 9.60
CA SER A 391 -21.62 3.08 10.54
C SER A 391 -22.83 2.29 11.05
N ASN A 392 -23.11 2.40 12.35
CA ASN A 392 -24.31 1.79 12.93
C ASN A 392 -25.62 2.40 12.38
N ASP A 393 -25.61 3.70 12.06
CA ASP A 393 -26.82 4.44 11.73
C ASP A 393 -27.04 4.60 10.22
N SER A 394 -25.96 4.66 9.44
CA SER A 394 -26.01 4.97 8.00
C SER A 394 -25.64 3.82 7.07
N ALA A 395 -25.22 2.66 7.59
CA ALA A 395 -24.91 1.50 6.75
C ALA A 395 -26.16 0.88 6.11
N ASN A 396 -26.02 0.44 4.86
CA ASN A 396 -26.99 -0.46 4.25
C ASN A 396 -26.81 -1.88 4.81
N LYS A 397 -27.58 -2.20 5.86
CA LYS A 397 -27.49 -3.50 6.56
C LYS A 397 -28.08 -4.68 5.77
N ASN A 398 -28.69 -4.43 4.62
CA ASN A 398 -29.35 -5.46 3.80
C ASN A 398 -28.86 -5.43 2.35
N ASP A 399 -27.55 -5.30 2.12
CA ASP A 399 -26.95 -5.42 0.80
C ASP A 399 -26.63 -6.90 0.47
N PRO A 400 -27.42 -7.57 -0.39
CA PRO A 400 -27.19 -8.98 -0.72
C PRO A 400 -25.90 -9.18 -1.52
N SER A 401 -25.31 -8.12 -2.08
CA SER A 401 -24.04 -8.19 -2.80
C SER A 401 -22.87 -8.60 -1.90
N ALA A 402 -23.00 -8.43 -0.57
CA ALA A 402 -22.06 -8.95 0.40
C ALA A 402 -21.88 -10.48 0.27
N LEU A 403 -22.93 -11.22 -0.08
CA LEU A 403 -22.86 -12.67 -0.29
C LEU A 403 -21.98 -13.06 -1.49
N PHE A 404 -21.82 -12.16 -2.47
CA PHE A 404 -20.92 -12.36 -3.61
C PHE A 404 -19.44 -12.14 -3.26
N LYS A 405 -19.14 -11.69 -2.03
CA LYS A 405 -17.76 -11.59 -1.52
C LYS A 405 -17.26 -12.90 -0.91
N ILE A 406 -18.14 -13.88 -0.69
CA ILE A 406 -17.71 -15.23 -0.33
C ILE A 406 -17.01 -15.85 -1.55
N GLY A 407 -15.79 -16.36 -1.36
CA GLY A 407 -15.00 -16.94 -2.42
C GLY A 407 -15.58 -18.29 -2.89
N TYR A 408 -15.86 -18.39 -4.19
CA TYR A 408 -16.33 -19.63 -4.81
C TYR A 408 -15.59 -19.90 -6.13
N GLY A 409 -15.19 -21.14 -6.35
CA GLY A 409 -14.80 -21.61 -7.67
C GLY A 409 -16.01 -21.88 -8.56
N LEU A 410 -15.78 -22.08 -9.86
CA LEU A 410 -16.75 -22.60 -10.81
C LEU A 410 -16.31 -23.98 -11.27
N TYR A 411 -17.22 -24.93 -11.16
CA TYR A 411 -16.93 -26.34 -11.38
C TYR A 411 -17.97 -26.94 -12.32
N LEU A 412 -17.53 -27.85 -13.20
CA LEU A 412 -18.43 -28.71 -13.94
C LEU A 412 -18.60 -30.02 -13.17
N VAL A 413 -19.80 -30.28 -12.68
CA VAL A 413 -20.14 -31.57 -12.07
C VAL A 413 -20.71 -32.51 -13.13
N THR A 414 -20.08 -33.66 -13.33
CA THR A 414 -20.54 -34.69 -14.26
C THR A 414 -21.22 -35.84 -13.54
N SER A 415 -22.21 -36.43 -14.22
CA SER A 415 -23.08 -37.50 -13.72
C SER A 415 -23.56 -38.34 -14.91
N ASN A 416 -24.01 -39.57 -14.66
CA ASN A 416 -24.56 -40.46 -15.68
C ASN A 416 -25.72 -41.25 -15.06
N ASP A 417 -26.85 -41.33 -15.75
CA ASP A 417 -28.07 -42.00 -15.25
C ASP A 417 -28.16 -43.50 -15.63
N GLY A 418 -27.06 -44.06 -16.12
CA GLY A 418 -26.96 -45.39 -16.72
C GLY A 418 -27.25 -45.41 -18.22
N LYS A 419 -27.71 -44.31 -18.82
CA LYS A 419 -28.05 -44.22 -20.25
C LYS A 419 -27.29 -43.12 -20.96
N LYS A 420 -27.12 -41.95 -20.33
CA LYS A 420 -26.44 -40.80 -20.92
C LYS A 420 -25.57 -40.04 -19.93
N ASP A 421 -24.47 -39.50 -20.45
CA ASP A 421 -23.62 -38.57 -19.72
C ASP A 421 -24.29 -37.19 -19.63
N ASN A 422 -24.11 -36.53 -18.49
CA ASN A 422 -24.69 -35.22 -18.22
C ASN A 422 -23.73 -34.38 -17.36
N GLY A 423 -23.83 -33.06 -17.47
CA GLY A 423 -23.03 -32.11 -16.71
C GLY A 423 -23.83 -30.87 -16.32
N LEU A 424 -23.45 -30.24 -15.21
CA LEU A 424 -23.93 -28.91 -14.84
C LEU A 424 -22.80 -28.04 -14.24
N ILE A 425 -22.93 -26.73 -14.40
CA ILE A 425 -22.07 -25.79 -13.68
C ILE A 425 -22.60 -25.61 -12.25
N VAL A 426 -21.68 -25.69 -11.27
CA VAL A 426 -21.93 -25.39 -9.86
C VAL A 426 -20.86 -24.44 -9.34
N ASN A 427 -21.21 -23.63 -8.33
CA ASN A 427 -20.28 -22.79 -7.59
C ASN A 427 -20.21 -23.14 -6.09
N THR A 428 -21.04 -24.07 -5.62
CA THR A 428 -21.15 -24.46 -4.21
C THR A 428 -20.46 -25.81 -3.97
N VAL A 429 -19.14 -25.79 -4.15
CA VAL A 429 -18.25 -26.91 -3.86
C VAL A 429 -17.26 -26.47 -2.79
N THR A 430 -17.10 -27.26 -1.73
CA THR A 430 -16.10 -26.99 -0.69
C THR A 430 -15.57 -28.29 -0.08
N GLN A 431 -14.29 -28.30 0.31
CA GLN A 431 -13.78 -29.37 1.17
C GLN A 431 -14.28 -29.12 2.59
N VAL A 432 -14.87 -30.14 3.21
CA VAL A 432 -15.47 -30.06 4.54
C VAL A 432 -14.50 -30.56 5.61
N THR A 433 -13.78 -31.64 5.33
CA THR A 433 -12.74 -32.21 6.20
C THR A 433 -11.62 -32.78 5.34
N ASP A 434 -10.39 -32.73 5.83
CA ASP A 434 -9.23 -33.36 5.19
C ASP A 434 -9.02 -34.82 5.68
N THR A 435 -9.40 -35.13 6.93
CA THR A 435 -9.27 -36.45 7.56
C THR A 435 -10.55 -36.87 8.30
N PRO A 436 -11.40 -37.76 7.75
CA PRO A 436 -11.32 -38.30 6.39
C PRO A 436 -11.62 -37.21 5.35
N ASN A 437 -11.07 -37.34 4.14
CA ASN A 437 -11.31 -36.35 3.08
C ASN A 437 -12.78 -36.35 2.66
N ARG A 438 -13.45 -35.21 2.81
CA ARG A 438 -14.87 -35.01 2.46
C ARG A 438 -15.07 -33.73 1.67
N VAL A 439 -15.87 -33.82 0.62
CA VAL A 439 -16.25 -32.69 -0.23
C VAL A 439 -17.76 -32.55 -0.24
N ALA A 440 -18.26 -31.33 -0.03
CA ALA A 440 -19.66 -30.99 -0.18
C ALA A 440 -19.93 -30.38 -1.56
N VAL A 441 -21.01 -30.83 -2.21
CA VAL A 441 -21.51 -30.27 -3.47
C VAL A 441 -22.99 -29.97 -3.30
N THR A 442 -23.40 -28.71 -3.48
CA THR A 442 -24.80 -28.31 -3.36
C THR A 442 -25.41 -28.07 -4.74
N ILE A 443 -26.57 -28.69 -5.00
CA ILE A 443 -27.20 -28.66 -6.31
C ILE A 443 -28.68 -28.30 -6.18
N ASN A 444 -29.14 -27.36 -7.00
CA ASN A 444 -30.56 -27.01 -7.09
C ASN A 444 -31.38 -28.23 -7.53
N LYS A 445 -32.48 -28.51 -6.82
CA LYS A 445 -33.36 -29.67 -7.08
C LYS A 445 -34.02 -29.65 -8.47
N ALA A 446 -34.12 -28.49 -9.11
CA ALA A 446 -34.62 -28.37 -10.48
C ALA A 446 -33.64 -28.94 -11.52
N ASN A 447 -32.35 -29.02 -11.22
CA ASN A 447 -31.35 -29.55 -12.14
C ASN A 447 -31.45 -31.06 -12.28
N TYR A 448 -31.38 -31.55 -13.52
CA TYR A 448 -31.42 -32.98 -13.81
C TYR A 448 -30.34 -33.78 -13.07
N SER A 449 -29.12 -33.23 -12.99
CA SER A 449 -28.00 -33.87 -12.30
C SER A 449 -28.26 -34.11 -10.82
N HIS A 450 -29.09 -33.29 -10.15
CA HIS A 450 -29.45 -33.53 -8.75
C HIS A 450 -30.10 -34.91 -8.58
N HIS A 451 -31.08 -35.22 -9.44
CA HIS A 451 -31.80 -36.49 -9.38
C HIS A 451 -30.91 -37.67 -9.78
N VAL A 452 -30.08 -37.48 -10.81
CA VAL A 452 -29.13 -38.52 -11.27
C VAL A 452 -28.17 -38.87 -10.15
N ILE A 453 -27.53 -37.88 -9.53
CA ILE A 453 -26.57 -38.08 -8.45
C ILE A 453 -27.25 -38.70 -7.22
N LYS A 454 -28.46 -38.24 -6.89
CA LYS A 454 -29.23 -38.83 -5.77
C LYS A 454 -29.56 -40.31 -6.02
N GLN A 455 -29.74 -40.72 -7.26
CA GLN A 455 -29.99 -42.11 -7.64
C GLN A 455 -28.71 -42.94 -7.70
N THR A 456 -27.63 -42.43 -8.28
CA THR A 456 -26.41 -43.21 -8.55
C THR A 456 -25.40 -43.16 -7.41
N GLY A 457 -25.44 -42.13 -6.57
CA GLY A 457 -24.51 -41.95 -5.46
C GLY A 457 -23.08 -41.59 -5.89
N VAL A 458 -22.84 -41.23 -7.16
CA VAL A 458 -21.51 -40.86 -7.67
C VAL A 458 -21.57 -39.61 -8.54
N MET A 459 -20.50 -38.81 -8.49
CA MET A 459 -20.31 -37.63 -9.35
C MET A 459 -18.81 -37.35 -9.56
N ASN A 460 -18.45 -36.58 -10.58
CA ASN A 460 -17.11 -35.95 -10.65
C ASN A 460 -17.23 -34.44 -10.55
N ILE A 461 -16.29 -33.81 -9.87
CA ILE A 461 -16.02 -32.38 -9.98
C ILE A 461 -14.90 -32.20 -11.00
N ASN A 462 -15.11 -31.28 -11.95
CA ASN A 462 -14.07 -30.81 -12.86
C ASN A 462 -13.86 -29.32 -12.55
N CYS A 463 -12.69 -28.99 -12.00
CA CYS A 463 -12.33 -27.62 -11.64
C CYS A 463 -12.02 -26.85 -12.92
N LEU A 464 -12.92 -25.94 -13.31
CA LEU A 464 -12.72 -25.13 -14.52
C LEU A 464 -11.53 -24.20 -14.29
N SER A 465 -10.67 -24.08 -15.29
CA SER A 465 -9.57 -23.12 -15.30
C SER A 465 -10.02 -21.78 -15.88
N VAL A 466 -9.25 -20.71 -15.65
CA VAL A 466 -9.48 -19.37 -16.25
C VAL A 466 -9.47 -19.37 -17.79
N GLU A 467 -9.02 -20.44 -18.44
CA GLU A 467 -9.06 -20.61 -19.90
C GLU A 467 -10.43 -21.09 -20.42
N ALA A 468 -11.38 -21.43 -19.55
CA ALA A 468 -12.71 -21.90 -19.97
C ALA A 468 -13.48 -20.80 -20.70
N PRO A 469 -13.78 -20.95 -22.01
CA PRO A 469 -14.53 -19.96 -22.76
C PRO A 469 -16.01 -19.96 -22.37
N PHE A 470 -16.71 -18.86 -22.66
CA PHE A 470 -18.14 -18.70 -22.34
C PHE A 470 -19.01 -19.87 -22.82
N ARG A 471 -18.68 -20.47 -23.98
CA ARG A 471 -19.38 -21.65 -24.54
C ARG A 471 -19.47 -22.86 -23.61
N VAL A 472 -18.52 -23.02 -22.68
CA VAL A 472 -18.59 -24.08 -21.66
C VAL A 472 -19.77 -23.82 -20.72
N PHE A 473 -19.93 -22.58 -20.29
CA PHE A 473 -21.04 -22.15 -19.43
C PHE A 473 -22.37 -22.15 -20.20
N GLU A 474 -22.37 -21.84 -21.49
CA GLU A 474 -23.57 -21.98 -22.33
C GLU A 474 -24.05 -23.43 -22.40
N THR A 475 -23.13 -24.36 -22.67
CA THR A 475 -23.44 -25.79 -22.82
C THR A 475 -23.88 -26.41 -21.49
N PHE A 476 -23.12 -26.17 -20.42
CA PHE A 476 -23.32 -26.88 -19.16
C PHE A 476 -24.16 -26.11 -18.14
N GLY A 477 -24.21 -24.78 -18.22
CA GLY A 477 -24.93 -23.91 -17.28
C GLY A 477 -26.33 -23.49 -17.73
N PHE A 478 -26.56 -23.30 -19.03
CA PHE A 478 -27.84 -22.74 -19.53
C PHE A 478 -28.74 -23.74 -20.25
N GLN A 479 -28.26 -24.96 -20.49
CA GLN A 479 -29.05 -26.02 -21.12
C GLN A 479 -29.41 -27.11 -20.12
N SER A 480 -30.57 -27.75 -20.30
CA SER A 480 -31.00 -28.88 -19.47
C SER A 480 -30.59 -30.21 -20.11
N GLY A 481 -29.88 -31.04 -19.35
CA GLY A 481 -29.50 -32.39 -19.77
C GLY A 481 -30.69 -33.34 -19.94
N ARG A 482 -31.91 -32.95 -19.53
CA ARG A 482 -33.13 -33.72 -19.82
C ARG A 482 -33.36 -33.83 -21.33
N ASN A 483 -33.12 -32.74 -22.05
CA ASN A 483 -33.52 -32.58 -23.45
C ASN A 483 -32.33 -32.56 -24.42
N ILE A 484 -31.12 -32.23 -23.95
CA ILE A 484 -29.94 -32.05 -24.79
C ILE A 484 -28.82 -33.01 -24.37
N ASN A 485 -28.11 -33.56 -25.35
CA ASN A 485 -26.84 -34.26 -25.12
C ASN A 485 -25.69 -33.25 -25.04
N LYS A 486 -25.31 -32.88 -23.81
CA LYS A 486 -24.29 -31.85 -23.56
C LYS A 486 -22.86 -32.25 -23.92
N PHE A 487 -22.60 -33.54 -24.14
CA PHE A 487 -21.29 -34.07 -24.52
C PHE A 487 -21.23 -34.49 -26.00
N GLU A 488 -22.23 -34.15 -26.80
CA GLU A 488 -22.20 -34.39 -28.23
C GLU A 488 -20.97 -33.72 -28.87
N GLY A 489 -20.21 -34.48 -29.66
CA GLY A 489 -18.98 -34.01 -30.30
C GLY A 489 -17.74 -33.93 -29.41
N TYR A 490 -17.81 -34.33 -28.14
CA TYR A 490 -16.64 -34.42 -27.26
C TYR A 490 -15.94 -35.79 -27.38
N ASN A 491 -14.60 -35.78 -27.42
CA ASN A 491 -13.80 -36.98 -27.20
C ASN A 491 -13.75 -37.27 -25.70
N VAL A 492 -14.56 -38.22 -25.26
CA VAL A 492 -14.78 -38.50 -23.83
C VAL A 492 -13.60 -39.26 -23.22
N VAL A 493 -13.11 -38.74 -22.09
CA VAL A 493 -12.21 -39.44 -21.16
C VAL A 493 -13.02 -39.78 -19.91
N ARG A 494 -12.81 -40.95 -19.30
CA ARG A 494 -13.55 -41.40 -18.12
C ARG A 494 -12.65 -41.55 -16.90
N ALA A 495 -13.23 -41.28 -15.74
CA ALA A 495 -12.69 -41.55 -14.43
C ALA A 495 -12.94 -43.01 -14.00
N ASP A 496 -12.39 -43.42 -12.86
CA ASP A 496 -12.50 -44.79 -12.35
C ASP A 496 -13.95 -45.17 -12.00
N ASN A 497 -14.77 -44.17 -11.63
CA ASN A 497 -16.21 -44.35 -11.39
C ASN A 497 -17.06 -44.36 -12.68
N GLY A 498 -16.43 -44.33 -13.86
CA GLY A 498 -17.07 -44.39 -15.16
C GLY A 498 -17.66 -43.07 -15.66
N LEU A 499 -17.58 -41.98 -14.88
CA LEU A 499 -18.11 -40.67 -15.28
C LEU A 499 -17.11 -39.88 -16.14
N VAL A 500 -17.65 -38.98 -16.97
CA VAL A 500 -16.86 -38.17 -17.89
C VAL A 500 -15.97 -37.18 -17.14
N ILE A 501 -14.71 -37.10 -17.57
CA ILE A 501 -13.79 -36.01 -17.27
C ILE A 501 -13.86 -35.02 -18.43
N LEU A 502 -14.02 -33.73 -18.14
CA LEU A 502 -14.00 -32.71 -19.19
C LEU A 502 -12.59 -32.65 -19.80
N PRO A 503 -12.42 -32.88 -21.11
CA PRO A 503 -11.09 -33.09 -21.69
C PRO A 503 -10.25 -31.80 -21.82
N LYS A 504 -10.87 -30.63 -21.69
CA LYS A 504 -10.22 -29.31 -21.81
C LYS A 504 -10.79 -28.34 -20.79
N TYR A 505 -10.07 -27.25 -20.57
CA TYR A 505 -10.49 -26.11 -19.74
C TYR A 505 -10.58 -26.41 -18.24
N ILE A 506 -9.91 -27.45 -17.78
CA ILE A 506 -9.87 -27.82 -16.36
C ILE A 506 -8.42 -27.89 -15.87
N ASN A 507 -8.22 -27.60 -14.59
CA ASN A 507 -6.91 -27.74 -13.94
C ASN A 507 -6.87 -28.93 -12.97
N ALA A 508 -8.02 -29.44 -12.55
CA ALA A 508 -8.13 -30.61 -11.69
C ALA A 508 -9.45 -31.34 -11.90
N MET A 509 -9.47 -32.62 -11.52
CA MET A 509 -10.67 -33.45 -11.47
C MET A 509 -10.69 -34.26 -10.17
N ILE A 510 -11.88 -34.45 -9.61
CA ILE A 510 -12.10 -35.20 -8.36
C ILE A 510 -13.32 -36.14 -8.53
N SER A 511 -13.13 -37.46 -8.36
CA SER A 511 -14.24 -38.43 -8.29
C SER A 511 -14.78 -38.49 -6.87
N LEU A 512 -16.11 -38.47 -6.77
CA LEU A 512 -16.83 -38.44 -5.51
C LEU A 512 -17.82 -39.58 -5.40
N LYS A 513 -17.92 -40.14 -4.19
CA LYS A 513 -18.98 -41.06 -3.77
C LYS A 513 -19.80 -40.40 -2.66
N VAL A 514 -21.13 -40.36 -2.83
CA VAL A 514 -22.06 -39.75 -1.88
C VAL A 514 -22.14 -40.61 -0.61
N GLU A 515 -21.87 -39.98 0.53
CA GLU A 515 -21.97 -40.58 1.87
C GLU A 515 -23.23 -40.09 2.58
N GLN A 516 -23.60 -38.83 2.39
CA GLN A 516 -24.74 -38.21 3.05
C GLN A 516 -25.44 -37.19 2.13
N TYR A 517 -26.75 -37.07 2.29
CA TYR A 517 -27.58 -36.06 1.65
C TYR A 517 -28.27 -35.19 2.71
N VAL A 518 -28.20 -33.88 2.53
CA VAL A 518 -28.87 -32.88 3.38
C VAL A 518 -29.82 -32.05 2.53
N ASP A 519 -31.07 -31.91 2.98
CA ASP A 519 -32.07 -31.08 2.32
C ASP A 519 -31.99 -29.63 2.82
N LEU A 520 -31.78 -28.68 1.89
CA LEU A 520 -31.67 -27.24 2.17
C LEU A 520 -32.83 -26.45 1.53
N GLY A 521 -33.98 -27.07 1.31
CA GLY A 521 -35.14 -26.44 0.67
C GLY A 521 -35.06 -26.50 -0.85
N THR A 522 -34.63 -25.44 -1.52
CA THR A 522 -34.53 -25.42 -2.99
C THR A 522 -33.32 -26.21 -3.52
N HIS A 523 -32.34 -26.48 -2.66
CA HIS A 523 -31.12 -27.21 -2.99
C HIS A 523 -30.97 -28.47 -2.13
N GLY A 524 -30.22 -29.44 -2.64
CA GLY A 524 -29.73 -30.58 -1.87
C GLY A 524 -28.21 -30.54 -1.81
N MET A 525 -27.65 -30.75 -0.62
CA MET A 525 -26.21 -30.85 -0.40
C MET A 525 -25.79 -32.32 -0.29
N PHE A 526 -24.83 -32.72 -1.12
CA PHE A 526 -24.22 -34.04 -1.11
C PHE A 526 -22.87 -33.94 -0.41
N ILE A 527 -22.67 -34.68 0.67
CA ILE A 527 -21.37 -34.83 1.33
C ILE A 527 -20.78 -36.14 0.86
N CYS A 528 -19.58 -36.06 0.27
CA CYS A 528 -18.98 -37.14 -0.47
C CYS A 528 -17.58 -37.50 0.05
N SER A 529 -17.22 -38.78 -0.04
CA SER A 529 -15.84 -39.23 0.03
C SER A 529 -15.14 -39.03 -1.32
N VAL A 530 -13.84 -38.70 -1.28
CA VAL A 530 -13.01 -38.63 -2.47
C VAL A 530 -12.50 -40.04 -2.80
N THR A 531 -12.78 -40.52 -4.01
CA THR A 531 -12.33 -41.83 -4.48
C THR A 531 -11.16 -41.72 -5.46
N GLU A 532 -10.99 -40.56 -6.10
CA GLU A 532 -9.96 -40.30 -7.09
C GLU A 532 -9.72 -38.80 -7.19
N SER A 533 -8.49 -38.35 -7.43
CA SER A 533 -8.19 -36.95 -7.73
C SER A 533 -7.00 -36.85 -8.67
N ARG A 534 -7.07 -35.94 -9.65
CA ARG A 534 -6.01 -35.69 -10.62
C ARG A 534 -5.76 -34.19 -10.78
N VAL A 535 -4.49 -33.79 -10.74
CA VAL A 535 -4.06 -32.47 -11.21
C VAL A 535 -3.81 -32.58 -12.71
N ILE A 536 -4.44 -31.69 -13.48
CA ILE A 536 -4.41 -31.69 -14.95
C ILE A 536 -3.53 -30.54 -15.48
N SER A 537 -3.42 -29.44 -14.75
CA SER A 537 -2.65 -28.26 -15.15
C SER A 537 -2.38 -27.32 -13.97
N ASP A 538 -1.31 -26.51 -14.06
CA ASP A 538 -0.99 -25.44 -13.10
C ASP A 538 -1.76 -24.13 -13.34
N LYS A 539 -2.71 -24.12 -14.30
CA LYS A 539 -3.56 -22.96 -14.60
C LYS A 539 -4.49 -22.66 -13.41
N GLU A 540 -4.71 -21.38 -13.15
CA GLU A 540 -5.60 -20.94 -12.06
C GLU A 540 -7.05 -21.43 -12.24
N THR A 541 -7.71 -21.73 -11.12
CA THR A 541 -9.13 -22.11 -11.09
C THR A 541 -9.99 -20.90 -11.39
N MET A 542 -11.00 -21.09 -12.24
CA MET A 542 -12.06 -20.14 -12.50
C MET A 542 -12.81 -19.83 -11.21
N THR A 543 -12.67 -18.63 -10.68
CA THR A 543 -13.52 -18.15 -9.59
C THR A 543 -14.79 -17.52 -10.15
N TYR A 544 -15.86 -17.50 -9.36
CA TYR A 544 -17.10 -16.82 -9.73
C TYR A 544 -16.85 -15.33 -10.06
N THR A 545 -15.98 -14.67 -9.28
CA THR A 545 -15.56 -13.29 -9.51
C THR A 545 -14.83 -13.13 -10.85
N TYR A 546 -13.84 -13.98 -11.15
CA TYR A 546 -13.12 -13.92 -12.42
C TYR A 546 -14.07 -14.12 -13.61
N TYR A 547 -15.01 -15.08 -13.51
CA TYR A 547 -16.02 -15.30 -14.53
C TYR A 547 -16.87 -14.06 -14.79
N GLN A 548 -17.40 -13.42 -13.74
CA GLN A 548 -18.22 -12.20 -13.88
C GLN A 548 -17.44 -11.03 -14.51
N SER A 549 -16.16 -10.89 -14.16
CA SER A 549 -15.34 -9.77 -14.64
C SER A 549 -14.80 -9.97 -16.06
N ASN A 550 -14.45 -11.21 -16.43
CA ASN A 550 -13.61 -11.48 -17.62
C ASN A 550 -14.23 -12.44 -18.65
N VAL A 551 -15.19 -13.28 -18.26
CA VAL A 551 -15.69 -14.37 -19.14
C VAL A 551 -17.14 -14.19 -19.52
N LYS A 552 -17.99 -13.77 -18.58
CA LYS A 552 -19.40 -13.45 -18.85
C LYS A 552 -19.46 -12.25 -19.80
N PRO A 553 -20.12 -12.37 -20.97
CA PRO A 553 -20.31 -11.25 -21.87
C PRO A 553 -20.98 -10.08 -21.14
N LYS A 554 -20.35 -8.91 -21.22
CA LYS A 554 -20.96 -7.67 -20.73
C LYS A 554 -22.04 -7.23 -21.73
N PRO A 555 -23.25 -6.88 -21.27
CA PRO A 555 -24.27 -6.35 -22.16
C PRO A 555 -23.76 -5.07 -22.86
N GLN A 556 -23.82 -5.03 -24.19
CA GLN A 556 -23.51 -3.81 -24.96
C GLN A 556 -24.79 -2.98 -25.12
N THR A 557 -25.16 -2.25 -24.08
CA THR A 557 -26.41 -1.47 -24.03
C THR A 557 -26.28 -0.07 -24.64
N GLU A 558 -25.06 0.41 -24.84
CA GLU A 558 -24.79 1.77 -25.34
C GLU A 558 -25.42 1.99 -26.73
N GLY A 559 -26.31 2.98 -26.84
CA GLY A 559 -27.02 3.32 -28.08
C GLY A 559 -28.19 2.38 -28.44
N LYS A 560 -28.51 1.39 -27.60
CA LYS A 560 -29.63 0.46 -27.82
C LYS A 560 -30.85 0.85 -26.99
N LYS A 561 -32.03 0.50 -27.50
CA LYS A 561 -33.32 0.70 -26.83
C LYS A 561 -34.05 -0.64 -26.73
N GLY A 562 -34.48 -1.01 -25.54
CA GLY A 562 -35.20 -2.27 -25.30
C GLY A 562 -34.88 -2.87 -23.94
N PHE A 563 -34.73 -4.19 -23.88
CA PHE A 563 -34.61 -4.96 -22.64
C PHE A 563 -33.37 -5.86 -22.66
N VAL A 564 -32.67 -5.96 -21.53
CA VAL A 564 -31.52 -6.84 -21.36
C VAL A 564 -31.83 -7.98 -20.40
N CYS A 565 -31.43 -9.21 -20.77
CA CYS A 565 -31.55 -10.38 -19.91
C CYS A 565 -30.50 -10.32 -18.78
N LYS A 566 -30.95 -10.28 -17.52
CA LYS A 566 -30.07 -10.24 -16.33
C LYS A 566 -29.17 -11.48 -16.20
N ILE A 567 -29.60 -12.60 -16.77
CA ILE A 567 -28.89 -13.89 -16.67
C ILE A 567 -27.70 -13.97 -17.63
N CYS A 568 -27.94 -13.73 -18.93
CA CYS A 568 -26.94 -13.95 -19.99
C CYS A 568 -26.53 -12.70 -20.78
N GLY A 569 -27.17 -11.55 -20.55
CA GLY A 569 -26.87 -10.30 -21.24
C GLY A 569 -27.45 -10.17 -22.65
N TYR A 570 -28.32 -11.10 -23.09
CA TYR A 570 -29.04 -10.97 -24.37
C TYR A 570 -29.88 -9.69 -24.40
N ILE A 571 -29.80 -8.95 -25.50
CA ILE A 571 -30.57 -7.72 -25.70
C ILE A 571 -31.72 -8.00 -26.67
N TYR A 572 -32.94 -7.73 -26.20
CA TYR A 572 -34.14 -7.63 -27.01
C TYR A 572 -34.36 -6.16 -27.36
N GLU A 573 -34.29 -5.79 -28.64
CA GLU A 573 -34.53 -4.43 -29.11
C GLU A 573 -36.00 -4.28 -29.50
N GLY A 574 -36.75 -3.50 -28.72
CA GLY A 574 -38.19 -3.29 -28.89
C GLY A 574 -38.78 -2.45 -27.76
N ASP A 575 -39.90 -1.78 -28.02
CA ASP A 575 -40.53 -0.86 -27.04
C ASP A 575 -41.20 -1.62 -25.87
N GLU A 576 -41.73 -2.81 -26.13
CA GLU A 576 -42.34 -3.69 -25.12
C GLU A 576 -41.83 -5.13 -25.26
N LEU A 577 -41.56 -5.79 -24.13
CA LEU A 577 -41.15 -7.19 -24.07
C LEU A 577 -42.39 -8.08 -23.92
N PRO A 578 -42.68 -9.01 -24.85
CA PRO A 578 -43.82 -9.92 -24.74
C PRO A 578 -43.76 -10.75 -23.45
N GLU A 579 -44.89 -10.95 -22.77
CA GLU A 579 -44.95 -11.71 -21.50
C GLU A 579 -44.50 -13.17 -21.67
N ASP A 580 -44.71 -13.75 -22.85
CA ASP A 580 -44.31 -15.11 -23.22
C ASP A 580 -42.90 -15.18 -23.85
N PHE A 581 -42.16 -14.07 -23.89
CA PHE A 581 -40.83 -14.04 -24.47
C PHE A 581 -39.86 -14.95 -23.69
N ILE A 582 -39.17 -15.81 -24.43
CA ILE A 582 -38.14 -16.71 -23.89
C ILE A 582 -36.79 -16.30 -24.48
N CYS A 583 -35.84 -15.96 -23.63
CA CYS A 583 -34.49 -15.60 -24.04
C CYS A 583 -33.90 -16.70 -24.96
N PRO A 584 -33.44 -16.37 -26.17
CA PRO A 584 -32.96 -17.37 -27.11
C PRO A 584 -31.67 -18.04 -26.61
N LEU A 585 -30.87 -17.35 -25.79
CA LEU A 585 -29.61 -17.86 -25.24
C LEU A 585 -29.81 -18.72 -23.98
N CYS A 586 -30.42 -18.17 -22.94
CA CYS A 586 -30.50 -18.85 -21.63
C CYS A 586 -31.85 -19.51 -21.33
N LYS A 587 -32.85 -19.35 -22.21
CA LYS A 587 -34.20 -19.93 -22.07
C LYS A 587 -34.99 -19.47 -20.83
N HIS A 588 -34.54 -18.41 -20.16
CA HIS A 588 -35.33 -17.73 -19.13
C HIS A 588 -36.43 -16.86 -19.75
N GLY A 589 -37.54 -16.71 -19.03
CA GLY A 589 -38.72 -15.96 -19.47
C GLY A 589 -38.57 -14.44 -19.31
N ALA A 590 -39.58 -13.69 -19.74
CA ALA A 590 -39.61 -12.23 -19.72
C ALA A 590 -39.32 -11.60 -18.35
N ALA A 591 -39.65 -12.28 -17.24
CA ALA A 591 -39.39 -11.80 -15.87
C ALA A 591 -37.89 -11.60 -15.55
N ASP A 592 -37.00 -12.24 -16.29
CA ASP A 592 -35.55 -12.13 -16.13
C ASP A 592 -34.91 -11.06 -17.01
N PHE A 593 -35.73 -10.21 -17.64
CA PHE A 593 -35.29 -9.03 -18.37
C PHE A 593 -35.50 -7.75 -17.56
N GLU A 594 -34.71 -6.73 -17.88
CA GLU A 594 -34.87 -5.37 -17.35
C GLU A 594 -34.72 -4.34 -18.47
N PRO A 595 -35.41 -3.19 -18.39
CA PRO A 595 -35.30 -2.14 -19.40
C PRO A 595 -33.89 -1.54 -19.43
N ILE A 596 -33.42 -1.22 -20.63
CA ILE A 596 -32.16 -0.50 -20.85
C ILE A 596 -32.42 0.98 -20.59
N ASN A 597 -31.96 1.47 -19.44
CA ASN A 597 -31.94 2.89 -19.11
C ASN A 597 -30.60 3.47 -19.58
N ASN A 598 -30.62 4.29 -20.65
CA ASN A 598 -29.45 5.04 -21.11
C ASN A 598 -29.24 6.31 -20.29
#